data_AF-A0A7X3VMD5-F1
#
_entry.id   AF-A0A7X3VMD5-F1
#
_cell.length_a   1.000
_cell.length_b   1.000
_cell.length_c   1.000
_cell.angle_alpha   90.00
_cell.angle_beta   90.00
_cell.angle_gamma   90.00
#
_symmetry.space_group_name_H-M   'P 1'
#
loop_
_entity.id
_entity.type
_entity.pdbx_description
1 polymer ?
#
loop_
_entity_poly.entity_id
_entity_poly.type
_entity_poly.pdbx_seq_one_letter_code
_entity_poly.pdbx_strand_id
1 'polypeptide(L)' 'MGSGVFEIVDTYSPDTYRAVYTVKLGQSLYVLHCFQKKSKRGIRTPKKEIDLIRRRLGRAKEMESGL' A
#
# COMPACT_ATOMS: atom_id res chain seq x y z
N MET A 1 -9.08 5.50 -6.19
CA MET A 1 -7.95 5.75 -5.25
C MET A 1 -7.60 7.21 -5.44
N GLY A 2 -7.74 8.04 -4.40
CA GLY A 2 -7.60 9.51 -4.51
C GLY A 2 -6.17 9.97 -4.81
N SER A 3 -6.03 11.26 -5.13
CA SER A 3 -4.74 11.91 -5.40
C SER A 3 -3.72 11.66 -4.29
N GLY A 4 -2.57 11.07 -4.63
CA GLY A 4 -1.42 10.90 -3.73
C GLY A 4 -1.10 9.48 -3.26
N VAL A 5 -1.93 8.48 -3.58
CA VAL A 5 -1.60 7.06 -3.31
C VAL A 5 -0.85 6.46 -4.50
N PHE A 6 0.39 6.04 -4.28
CA PHE A 6 1.20 5.34 -5.27
C PHE A 6 1.32 3.85 -4.90
N GLU A 7 1.04 2.98 -5.87
CA GLU A 7 1.29 1.55 -5.76
C GLU A 7 2.59 1.24 -6.50
N ILE A 8 3.60 0.78 -5.78
CA ILE A 8 4.86 0.29 -6.35
C ILE A 8 4.76 -1.24 -6.37
N VAL A 9 4.73 -1.82 -7.57
CA VAL A 9 4.74 -3.26 -7.77
C VAL A 9 6.12 -3.67 -8.26
N ASP A 10 6.82 -4.48 -7.47
CA ASP A 10 8.10 -5.05 -7.88
C ASP A 10 8.01 -6.57 -8.03
N THR A 11 8.67 -7.10 -9.06
CA THR A 11 8.59 -8.49 -9.50
C THR A 11 9.89 -9.22 -9.20
N TYR A 12 10.04 -9.72 -7.98
CA TYR A 12 11.18 -10.58 -7.63
C TYR A 12 10.83 -12.06 -7.91
N SER A 13 11.55 -12.69 -8.84
CA SER A 13 11.48 -14.14 -9.11
C SER A 13 12.33 -14.90 -8.06
N PRO A 14 11.90 -16.08 -7.55
CA PRO A 14 10.96 -17.03 -8.14
C PRO A 14 9.54 -17.00 -7.57
N ASP A 15 9.28 -16.25 -6.50
CA ASP A 15 7.98 -16.25 -5.86
C ASP A 15 7.53 -14.82 -5.51
N THR A 16 6.67 -14.26 -6.37
CA THR A 16 5.32 -13.82 -5.94
C THR A 16 4.94 -12.31 -5.98
N TYR A 17 5.78 -11.37 -6.38
CA TYR A 17 5.51 -9.91 -6.36
C TYR A 17 5.37 -9.32 -4.94
N ARG A 18 6.03 -8.17 -4.72
CA ARG A 18 5.79 -7.30 -3.55
C ARG A 18 4.99 -6.10 -4.01
N ALA A 19 3.78 -5.95 -3.49
CA ALA A 19 3.00 -4.72 -3.68
C ALA A 19 3.25 -3.80 -2.49
N VAL A 20 3.81 -2.62 -2.75
CA VAL A 20 4.07 -1.58 -1.76
C VAL A 20 3.11 -0.43 -1.99
N TYR A 21 2.22 -0.19 -1.03
CA TYR A 21 1.30 0.93 -1.06
C TYR A 21 1.91 2.09 -0.29
N THR A 22 2.07 3.22 -0.95
CA THR A 22 2.61 4.45 -0.36
C THR A 22 1.66 5.62 -0.53
N VAL A 23 1.77 6.60 0.36
CA VAL A 23 1.08 7.89 0.22
C VAL A 23 2.04 9.01 0.58
N LYS A 24 2.07 10.06 -0.24
CA LYS A 24 2.76 11.30 0.11
C LYS A 24 1.77 12.22 0.83
N LEU A 25 2.09 12.60 2.06
CA LEU A 25 1.35 13.57 2.86
C LEU A 25 2.34 14.67 3.25
N GLY A 26 2.05 15.93 2.90
CA GLY A 26 2.96 17.04 3.15
C GLY A 26 4.36 16.80 2.56
N GLN A 27 5.38 16.82 3.43
CA GLN A 27 6.78 16.54 3.09
C GLN A 27 7.18 15.07 3.34
N SER A 28 6.28 14.26 3.88
CA SER A 28 6.52 12.89 4.32
C SER A 28 6.00 11.86 3.31
N LEU A 29 6.76 10.77 3.11
CA LEU A 29 6.33 9.60 2.33
C LEU A 29 6.06 8.43 3.27
N TYR A 30 4.83 7.95 3.29
CA TYR A 30 4.41 6.85 4.15
C TYR A 30 4.33 5.55 3.36
N VAL A 31 5.01 4.50 3.84
CA VAL A 31 4.77 3.13 3.38
C VAL A 31 3.65 2.53 4.21
N LEU A 32 2.47 2.38 3.59
CA LEU A 32 1.28 1.84 4.26
C LEU A 32 1.32 0.33 4.35
N HIS A 33 1.76 -0.37 3.31
CA HIS A 33 1.79 -1.83 3.34
C HIS A 33 2.73 -2.40 2.29
N CYS A 34 3.50 -3.43 2.66
CA CYS A 34 4.18 -4.32 1.74
C CYS A 34 3.68 -5.75 1.97
N PHE A 35 3.25 -6.46 0.92
CA PHE A 35 2.91 -7.88 1.02
C PHE A 35 3.31 -8.65 -0.24
N GLN A 36 3.49 -9.96 -0.06
CA GLN A 36 3.81 -10.91 -1.11
C GLN A 36 2.52 -11.47 -1.72
N LYS A 37 2.25 -11.22 -3.01
CA LYS A 37 0.98 -11.59 -3.66
C LYS A 37 0.94 -13.03 -4.21
N LYS A 38 0.67 -14.03 -3.35
CA LYS A 38 0.75 -15.51 -3.61
C LYS A 38 -0.07 -16.10 -4.77
N SER A 39 -0.69 -15.32 -5.66
CA SER A 39 -1.45 -15.87 -6.80
C SER A 39 -1.15 -15.16 -8.13
N LYS A 40 -0.70 -15.93 -9.12
CA LYS A 40 -0.55 -15.51 -10.53
C LYS A 40 -1.91 -15.37 -11.26
N ARG A 41 -3.01 -15.88 -10.69
CA ARG A 41 -4.31 -16.02 -11.36
C ARG A 41 -5.33 -14.95 -10.98
N GLY A 42 -5.00 -14.08 -10.01
CA GLY A 42 -5.87 -12.99 -9.57
C GLY A 42 -5.11 -11.66 -9.54
N ILE A 43 -5.35 -10.80 -10.52
CA ILE A 43 -4.81 -9.43 -10.54
C ILE A 43 -5.41 -8.60 -9.39
N ARG A 44 -6.58 -8.99 -8.86
CA ARG A 44 -7.24 -8.30 -7.75
C ARG A 44 -6.52 -8.52 -6.42
N THR A 45 -6.15 -7.42 -5.78
CA THR A 45 -5.71 -7.39 -4.38
C THR A 45 -6.84 -7.92 -3.48
N PRO A 46 -6.57 -8.85 -2.55
CA PRO A 46 -7.59 -9.37 -1.63
C PRO A 46 -8.23 -8.26 -0.80
N LYS A 47 -9.54 -8.37 -0.51
CA LYS A 47 -10.28 -7.37 0.28
C LYS A 47 -9.62 -7.08 1.63
N LYS A 48 -9.07 -8.11 2.29
CA LYS A 48 -8.33 -7.99 3.55
C LYS A 48 -7.17 -6.99 3.46
N GLU A 49 -6.43 -7.01 2.35
CA GLU A 49 -5.30 -6.11 2.14
C GLU A 49 -5.79 -4.68 1.86
N ILE A 50 -6.85 -4.53 1.05
CA ILE A 50 -7.49 -3.23 0.79
C ILE A 50 -7.97 -2.58 2.10
N ASP A 51 -8.65 -3.34 2.95
CA ASP A 51 -9.16 -2.83 4.23
C ASP A 51 -8.02 -2.47 5.19
N LEU A 52 -6.91 -3.22 5.17
CA LEU A 52 -5.71 -2.91 5.96
C LEU A 52 -5.04 -1.62 5.49
N ILE A 53 -4.90 -1.42 4.18
CA ILE A 53 -4.34 -0.20 3.59
C ILE A 53 -5.20 1.01 3.96
N ARG A 54 -6.53 0.90 3.89
CA ARG A 54 -7.46 1.98 4.27
C ARG A 54 -7.31 2.39 5.73
N ARG A 55 -7.24 1.41 6.65
CA ARG A 55 -7.02 1.70 8.09
C ARG A 55 -5.69 2.40 8.33
N ARG A 56 -4.62 1.97 7.65
CA ARG A 56 -3.29 2.58 7.81
C ARG A 56 -3.21 3.97 7.19
N LEU A 57 -3.92 4.21 6.09
CA LEU A 57 -4.04 5.56 5.53
C LEU A 57 -4.69 6.54 6.50
N GLY A 58 -5.74 6.11 7.23
CA GLY A 58 -6.35 6.93 8.28
C GLY A 58 -5.33 7.34 9.35
N ARG A 59 -4.58 6.36 9.88
CA ARG A 59 -3.51 6.61 10.86
C ARG A 59 -2.41 7.52 10.33
N ALA A 60 -1.97 7.33 9.08
CA ALA A 60 -0.95 8.17 8.47
C ALA A 60 -1.42 9.64 8.38
N LYS A 61 -2.71 9.88 8.09
CA LYS A 61 -3.27 11.23 8.09
C LYS A 61 -3.34 11.83 9.49
N GLU A 62 -3.75 11.05 10.49
CA GLU A 62 -3.75 11.49 11.90
C GLU A 62 -2.35 11.88 12.36
N MET A 63 -1.35 11.05 12.05
CA MET A 63 0.06 11.33 12.35
C MET A 63 0.57 12.61 11.67
N GLU A 64 0.23 12.82 10.39
CA GLU A 64 0.62 14.03 9.67
C GLU A 64 -0.08 15.28 10.20
N SER A 65 -1.37 15.20 10.56
CA SER A 65 -2.14 16.33 11.09
C SER A 65 -1.82 16.69 12.55
N GLY A 66 -1.16 15.78 13.27
CA GLY A 66 -0.72 15.97 14.66
C GLY A 66 0.71 16.47 14.79
N LEU A 67 1.43 16.63 13.67
CA LEU A 67 2.66 17.44 13.55
C LEU A 67 2.28 18.88 13.20
#